data_AF-A0A841VJN9-F1
#
_entry.id   AF-A0A841VJN9-F1
#
_cell.length_a   1.000
_cell.length_b   1.000
_cell.length_c   1.000
_cell.angle_alpha   90.00
_cell.angle_beta   90.00
_cell.angle_gamma   90.00
#
_symmetry.space_group_name_H-M   'P 1'
#
loop_
_entity.id
_entity.type
_entity.pdbx_description
1 polymer ?
#
loop_
_entity_poly.entity_id
_entity_poly.type
_entity_poly.pdbx_seq_one_letter_code
_entity_poly.pdbx_strand_id
1 'polypeptide(L)'
;METRGLSCQHEELTRLEVASLLTPKVSARQLQAYLNIARKYLPEFKKFTNEKTGGLDGYAKLYECHIAVLQEIRSLAREHTLADVESEFRQRASKTRKN
;
A
#
# COMPACT_ATOMS: atom_id res chain seq x y z
N MET A 1 -13.29 -13.39 -20.91
CA MET A 1 -12.21 -14.11 -20.22
C MET A 1 -11.98 -13.41 -18.90
N GLU A 2 -11.96 -14.20 -17.84
CA GLU A 2 -12.22 -13.80 -16.46
C GLU A 2 -11.33 -12.68 -15.94
N THR A 3 -11.94 -11.85 -15.08
CA THR A 3 -11.24 -10.92 -14.20
C THR A 3 -10.11 -11.67 -13.51
N ARG A 4 -8.86 -11.32 -13.85
CA ARG A 4 -7.66 -11.75 -13.13
C ARG A 4 -7.76 -11.22 -11.70
N GLY A 5 -8.46 -11.96 -10.84
CA GLY A 5 -8.35 -11.78 -9.41
C GLY A 5 -6.89 -12.05 -9.09
N LEU A 6 -6.14 -11.02 -8.71
CA LEU A 6 -4.81 -11.20 -8.15
C LEU A 6 -4.96 -12.18 -6.99
N SER A 7 -4.56 -13.42 -7.21
CA SER A 7 -4.45 -14.45 -6.20
C SER A 7 -3.27 -14.08 -5.30
N CYS A 8 -3.48 -13.11 -4.41
CA CYS A 8 -2.58 -12.64 -3.36
C CYS A 8 -2.42 -13.69 -2.24
N GLN A 9 -2.23 -14.96 -2.59
CA GLN A 9 -2.15 -16.06 -1.63
C GLN A 9 -0.79 -16.75 -1.73
N HIS A 10 0.27 -16.03 -1.40
CA HIS A 10 1.54 -16.62 -1.02
C HIS A 10 1.96 -15.86 0.25
N GLU A 11 1.92 -16.58 1.37
CA GLU A 11 2.40 -16.22 2.70
C GLU A 11 1.86 -14.93 3.37
N GLU A 12 1.33 -15.07 4.60
CA GLU A 12 1.01 -13.94 5.44
C GLU A 12 2.29 -13.35 6.03
N LEU A 13 2.55 -12.07 5.74
CA LEU A 13 3.74 -11.38 6.21
C LEU A 13 3.38 -10.40 7.34
N THR A 14 4.25 -10.32 8.32
CA THR A 14 4.19 -9.27 9.34
C THR A 14 4.66 -7.93 8.75
N ARG A 15 4.27 -6.84 9.41
CA ARG A 15 4.76 -5.49 9.04
C ARG A 15 6.28 -5.37 9.13
N LEU A 16 6.90 -6.05 10.08
CA LEU A 16 8.35 -6.01 10.25
C LEU A 16 9.07 -6.73 9.12
N GLU A 17 8.53 -7.87 8.67
CA GLU A 17 9.04 -8.59 7.50
C GLU A 17 8.88 -7.74 6.25
N VAL A 18 7.70 -7.18 6.00
CA VAL A 18 7.49 -6.31 4.84
C VAL A 18 8.43 -5.10 4.85
N ALA A 19 8.61 -4.43 6.01
CA ALA A 19 9.54 -3.31 6.14
C ALA A 19 10.99 -3.71 5.81
N SER A 20 11.36 -4.96 6.10
CA SER A 20 12.67 -5.55 5.84
C SER A 20 12.87 -6.06 4.41
N LEU A 21 11.77 -6.41 3.72
CA LEU A 21 11.77 -6.85 2.32
C LEU A 21 11.82 -5.67 1.34
N LEU A 22 11.34 -4.50 1.74
CA LEU A 22 11.47 -3.27 0.95
C LEU A 22 12.94 -2.89 0.77
N THR A 23 13.31 -2.40 -0.42
CA THR A 23 14.71 -2.12 -0.78
C THR A 23 14.94 -0.66 -1.22
N PRO A 24 15.85 0.07 -0.54
CA PRO A 24 16.41 -0.26 0.77
C PRO A 24 15.34 -0.30 1.86
N LYS A 25 15.67 -1.03 2.93
CA LYS A 25 14.82 -1.29 4.10
C LYS A 25 14.27 0.00 4.68
N VAL A 26 13.06 -0.09 5.22
CA VAL A 26 12.37 1.08 5.80
C VAL A 26 12.00 0.83 7.26
N SER A 27 11.82 1.93 8.00
CA SER A 27 11.31 1.86 9.37
C SER A 27 9.82 1.51 9.39
N ALA A 28 9.34 0.98 10.53
CA ALA A 28 7.92 0.74 10.75
C ALA A 28 7.06 2.00 10.55
N ARG A 29 7.60 3.18 10.90
CA ARG A 29 6.93 4.48 10.70
C ARG A 29 6.78 4.83 9.22
N GLN A 30 7.82 4.59 8.41
CA GLN A 30 7.74 4.78 6.95
C GLN A 30 6.76 3.80 6.32
N LEU A 31 6.81 2.53 6.71
CA LEU A 31 5.85 1.53 6.25
C LEU A 31 4.41 1.95 6.60
N GLN A 32 4.17 2.44 7.81
CA GLN A 32 2.85 2.95 8.22
C GLN A 32 2.37 4.11 7.35
N ALA A 33 3.28 5.03 6.98
CA ALA A 33 2.96 6.13 6.06
C ALA A 33 2.59 5.59 4.67
N TYR A 34 3.33 4.62 4.15
CA TYR A 34 3.05 4.01 2.85
C TYR A 34 1.72 3.26 2.83
N LEU A 35 1.42 2.50 3.89
CA LEU A 35 0.13 1.83 4.06
C LEU A 35 -1.02 2.84 4.14
N ASN A 36 -0.82 3.99 4.77
CA ASN A 36 -1.81 5.06 4.82
C ASN A 36 -2.08 5.67 3.45
N ILE A 37 -1.08 5.80 2.58
CA ILE A 37 -1.28 6.24 1.20
C ILE A 37 -2.03 5.14 0.43
N ALA A 38 -1.52 3.91 0.46
CA ALA A 38 -2.08 2.80 -0.29
C ALA A 38 -3.57 2.56 0.05
N ARG A 39 -3.95 2.49 1.33
CA ARG A 39 -5.33 2.20 1.76
C ARG A 39 -6.37 3.23 1.32
N LYS A 40 -5.95 4.47 1.08
CA LYS A 40 -6.86 5.55 0.65
C LYS A 40 -7.20 5.47 -0.83
N TYR A 41 -6.26 5.02 -1.65
CA TYR A 41 -6.35 5.17 -3.11
C TYR A 41 -6.37 3.84 -3.86
N LEU A 42 -5.99 2.73 -3.22
CA LEU A 42 -5.92 1.41 -3.85
C LEU A 42 -6.95 0.45 -3.26
N PRO A 43 -7.78 -0.22 -4.09
CA PRO A 43 -8.83 -1.12 -3.61
C PRO A 43 -8.27 -2.33 -2.87
N GLU A 44 -7.09 -2.82 -3.28
CA GLU A 44 -6.38 -3.95 -2.67
C GLU A 44 -6.01 -3.68 -1.20
N PHE A 45 -5.87 -2.40 -0.84
CA PHE A 45 -5.53 -1.96 0.49
C PHE A 45 -6.73 -1.48 1.31
N LYS A 46 -7.96 -1.58 0.79
CA LYS A 46 -9.17 -1.12 1.51
C LYS A 46 -9.34 -1.83 2.85
N LYS A 47 -8.95 -3.11 2.94
CA LYS A 47 -8.94 -3.93 4.17
C LYS A 47 -8.03 -3.39 5.28
N PHE A 48 -7.11 -2.48 4.96
CA PHE A 48 -6.25 -1.82 5.95
C PHE A 48 -6.90 -0.56 6.54
N THR A 49 -8.13 -0.22 6.15
CA THR A 49 -8.87 0.88 6.77
C THR A 49 -9.82 0.31 7.83
N ASN A 50 -9.62 0.74 9.07
CA ASN A 50 -10.53 0.41 10.16
C ASN A 50 -11.86 1.15 9.93
N GLU A 51 -12.97 0.43 9.81
CA GLU A 51 -14.28 1.00 9.49
C GLU A 51 -14.83 1.91 10.60
N LYS A 52 -14.45 1.68 11.86
CA LYS A 52 -14.92 2.47 13.01
C LYS A 52 -14.17 3.80 13.15
N THR A 53 -12.86 3.80 12.90
CA THR A 53 -12.01 4.98 13.14
C THR A 53 -11.57 5.69 11.86
N GLY A 54 -11.74 5.08 10.69
CA GLY A 54 -11.15 5.53 9.43
C GLY A 54 -9.62 5.48 9.41
N GLY A 55 -9.00 4.93 10.46
CA GLY A 55 -7.56 4.82 10.65
C GLY A 55 -6.95 3.61 9.96
N LEU A 56 -5.63 3.46 10.07
CA LEU A 56 -4.96 2.24 9.64
C LEU A 56 -5.31 1.09 10.60
N ASP A 57 -5.85 0.00 10.06
CA ASP A 57 -6.10 -1.22 10.82
C ASP A 57 -4.77 -1.94 11.10
N GLY A 58 -4.43 -2.06 12.39
CA GLY A 58 -3.25 -2.75 12.90
C GLY A 58 -3.20 -4.24 12.58
N TYR A 59 -4.37 -4.87 12.44
CA TYR A 59 -4.52 -6.32 12.35
C TYR A 59 -4.64 -6.83 10.91
N ALA A 60 -4.73 -5.91 9.94
CA ALA A 60 -4.83 -6.27 8.54
C ALA A 60 -3.55 -6.98 8.06
N LYS A 61 -3.75 -8.16 7.48
CA LYS A 61 -2.70 -9.08 7.03
C LYS A 61 -2.06 -8.58 5.72
N LEU A 62 -0.72 -8.62 5.68
CA LEU A 62 0.06 -8.32 4.49
C LEU A 62 0.40 -9.61 3.74
N TYR A 63 0.61 -9.50 2.44
CA TYR A 63 0.92 -10.58 1.50
C TYR A 63 1.92 -10.01 0.49
N GLU A 64 2.62 -10.87 -0.23
CA GLU A 64 3.64 -10.46 -1.20
C GLU A 64 3.13 -9.46 -2.25
N CYS A 65 1.87 -9.57 -2.68
CA CYS A 65 1.31 -8.64 -3.66
C CYS A 65 1.28 -7.18 -3.18
N HIS A 66 1.23 -6.95 -1.86
CA HIS A 66 1.31 -5.60 -1.31
C HIS A 66 2.74 -5.04 -1.37
N ILE A 67 3.78 -5.89 -1.38
CA ILE A 67 5.18 -5.45 -1.38
C ILE A 67 5.47 -4.65 -2.64
N ALA A 68 4.99 -5.09 -3.81
CA ALA A 68 5.21 -4.38 -5.07
C ALA A 68 4.71 -2.94 -5.03
N VAL A 69 3.48 -2.73 -4.53
CA VAL A 69 2.90 -1.41 -4.36
C VAL A 69 3.67 -0.58 -3.32
N LEU A 70 4.01 -1.18 -2.18
CA LEU A 70 4.77 -0.49 -1.15
C LEU A 70 6.18 -0.11 -1.61
N GLN A 71 6.79 -0.93 -2.47
CA GLN A 71 8.08 -0.68 -3.10
C GLN A 71 7.99 0.47 -4.11
N GLU A 72 6.88 0.58 -4.84
CA GLU A 72 6.61 1.73 -5.71
C GLU A 72 6.53 3.03 -4.91
N ILE A 73 5.67 3.06 -3.87
CA ILE A 73 5.53 4.23 -2.98
C ILE A 73 6.88 4.62 -2.40
N ARG A 74 7.65 3.63 -1.93
CA ARG A 74 8.99 3.81 -1.36
C ARG A 74 9.98 4.37 -2.39
N SER A 75 9.91 3.94 -3.64
CA SER A 75 10.78 4.43 -4.71
C SER A 75 10.49 5.91 -5.01
N LEU A 76 9.21 6.26 -5.15
CA LEU A 76 8.79 7.66 -5.34
C LEU A 76 9.16 8.53 -4.14
N ALA A 77 9.01 8.01 -2.91
CA ALA A 77 9.36 8.73 -1.69
C ALA A 77 10.88 8.96 -1.50
N ARG A 78 11.74 8.41 -2.37
CA ARG A 78 13.18 8.78 -2.38
C ARG A 78 13.42 10.14 -3.03
N GLU A 79 12.66 10.43 -4.07
CA GLU A 79 12.87 11.59 -4.95
C GLU A 79 11.86 12.70 -4.67
N HIS A 80 10.74 12.35 -4.04
CA HIS A 80 9.62 13.24 -3.79
C HIS A 80 9.16 13.20 -2.33
N THR A 81 8.40 14.22 -1.92
CA THR A 81 7.79 14.24 -0.58
C THR A 81 6.62 13.25 -0.52
N LEU A 82 6.26 12.80 0.69
CA LEU A 82 5.08 11.94 0.86
C LEU A 82 3.79 12.59 0.35
N ALA A 83 3.69 13.92 0.36
CA ALA A 83 2.54 14.64 -0.16
C ALA A 83 2.45 14.54 -1.69
N ASP A 84 3.58 14.63 -2.39
CA ASP A 84 3.65 14.44 -3.84
C ASP A 84 3.29 13.00 -4.22
N VAL A 85 3.83 12.02 -3.50
CA VAL A 85 3.47 10.61 -3.68
C VAL A 85 1.96 10.40 -3.44
N GLU A 86 1.40 11.00 -2.40
CA GLU A 86 -0.04 10.93 -2.15
C GLU A 86 -0.86 11.53 -3.31
N SER A 87 -0.41 12.64 -3.87
CA SER A 87 -1.04 13.29 -5.03
C SER A 87 -1.02 12.41 -6.27
N GLU A 88 0.11 11.77 -6.57
CA GLU A 88 0.26 10.82 -7.67
C GLU A 88 -0.76 9.68 -7.57
N PHE A 89 -0.84 9.02 -6.40
CA PHE A 89 -1.79 7.93 -6.18
C PHE A 89 -3.25 8.40 -6.23
N ARG A 90 -3.56 9.60 -5.72
CA ARG A 90 -4.89 10.20 -5.84
C ARG A 90 -5.30 10.44 -7.29
N GLN A 91 -4.38 10.98 -8.11
CA GLN A 91 -4.64 11.24 -9.53
C GLN A 91 -4.89 9.94 -10.30
N ARG A 92 -4.10 8.89 -10.04
CA ARG A 92 -4.28 7.55 -10.64
C ARG A 92 -5.62 6.93 -10.27
N ALA A 93 -6.00 6.99 -8.99
CA ALA A 93 -7.30 6.50 -8.53
C ALA A 93 -8.47 7.26 -9.19
N SER A 94 -8.32 8.56 -9.42
CA SER A 94 -9.33 9.40 -10.08
C SER A 94 -9.47 9.08 -11.57
N LYS A 95 -8.37 8.76 -12.26
CA LYS A 95 -8.38 8.32 -13.67
C LYS A 95 -9.02 6.95 -13.84
N THR A 96 -8.78 6.04 -12.90
CA THR A 96 -9.33 4.66 -12.93
C THR A 96 -10.86 4.63 -12.76
N ARG A 97 -11.47 5.64 -12.13
CA ARG A 97 -12.94 5.75 -12.00
C ARG A 97 -13.64 6.33 -13.23
N LYS A 98 -12.90 6.83 -14.22
CA LYS A 98 -13.46 7.52 -15.40
C LYS A 98 -13.61 6.63 -16.65
N ASN A 99 -13.39 5.32 -16.52
CA ASN A 99 -13.46 4.38 -17.64
C ASN A 99 -14.48 3.29 -17.42
#